data_AF-A0A7J6Q789-F1
#
_entry.id   AF-A0A7J6Q789-F1
#
_cell.length_a   1.000
_cell.length_b   1.000
_cell.length_c   1.000
_cell.angle_alpha   90.00
_cell.angle_beta   90.00
_cell.angle_gamma   90.00
#
_symmetry.space_group_name_H-M   'P 1'
#
loop_
_entity.id
_entity.type
_entity.pdbx_description
1 polymer ?
#
loop_
_entity_poly.entity_id
_entity_poly.type
_entity_poly.pdbx_seq_one_letter_code
_entity_poly.pdbx_strand_id
1 'polypeptide(L)'
;MKSAAFFAIIVGASATYYSCQEICESHEACAASKYGSYCKSNGVCFGFYHKDDGHCFQPAEQESCDDITLMPVYCPEHEVPEPTCQDVCNDLDQCRMSKWGSYCKTWQDPKVCFGIIKKTDGSLCFAPTDKHCEGEPYYC
;
A
#
# COMPACT_ATOMS: atom_id res chain seq x y z
N MET A 1 39.61 20.30 -35.98
CA MET A 1 38.89 20.18 -34.70
C MET A 1 37.65 19.34 -34.97
N LYS A 2 37.63 18.07 -34.55
CA LYS A 2 36.52 17.14 -34.80
C LYS A 2 35.78 16.85 -33.50
N SER A 3 34.46 16.78 -33.64
CA SER A 3 33.37 16.61 -32.68
C SER A 3 33.59 15.66 -31.50
N ALA A 4 32.82 15.91 -30.43
CA ALA A 4 31.88 14.92 -29.91
C ALA A 4 30.78 15.63 -29.10
N ALA A 5 29.55 15.66 -29.62
CA ALA A 5 28.38 16.01 -28.83
C ALA A 5 27.89 14.72 -28.15
N PHE A 6 27.98 14.67 -26.83
CA PHE A 6 27.45 13.57 -26.02
C PHE A 6 25.93 13.75 -25.88
N PHE A 7 25.16 12.93 -26.59
CA PHE A 7 23.73 12.77 -26.30
C PHE A 7 23.59 11.82 -25.11
N ALA A 8 23.25 12.37 -23.95
CA ALA A 8 22.80 11.58 -22.81
C ALA A 8 21.39 11.07 -23.09
N ILE A 9 21.26 9.76 -23.31
CA ILE A 9 19.98 9.07 -23.37
C ILE A 9 19.50 8.93 -21.93
N ILE A 10 18.56 9.78 -21.51
CA ILE A 10 17.84 9.59 -20.25
C ILE A 10 16.88 8.42 -20.47
N VAL A 11 17.26 7.23 -20.02
CA VAL A 11 16.36 6.09 -19.94
C VAL A 11 15.40 6.39 -18.78
N GLY A 12 14.21 6.89 -19.11
CA GLY A 12 13.11 6.97 -18.16
C GLY A 12 12.71 5.55 -17.78
N ALA A 13 12.79 5.21 -16.49
CA ALA A 13 12.24 3.96 -15.99
C ALA A 13 10.71 4.04 -16.12
N SER A 14 10.16 3.38 -17.14
CA SER A 14 8.72 3.19 -17.24
C SER A 14 8.31 2.22 -16.15
N ALA A 15 7.55 2.68 -15.15
CA ALA A 15 6.85 1.78 -14.25
C ALA A 15 5.97 0.86 -15.12
N THR A 16 6.33 -0.42 -15.21
CA THR A 16 5.53 -1.42 -15.91
C THR A 16 4.31 -1.71 -15.04
N TYR A 17 3.16 -1.15 -15.43
CA TYR A 17 1.88 -1.42 -14.80
C TYR A 17 1.40 -2.81 -15.25
N TYR A 18 1.55 -3.83 -14.39
CA TYR A 18 1.10 -5.19 -14.69
C TYR A 18 -0.38 -5.35 -14.33
N SER A 19 -1.21 -5.71 -15.31
CA SER A 19 -2.60 -6.10 -15.10
C SER A 19 -2.70 -7.32 -14.16
N CYS A 20 -3.86 -7.50 -13.50
CA CYS A 20 -4.11 -8.68 -12.66
C CYS A 20 -3.88 -10.00 -13.43
N GLN A 21 -4.16 -9.99 -14.73
CA GLN A 21 -3.94 -11.14 -15.61
C GLN A 21 -2.44 -11.41 -15.82
N GLU A 22 -1.61 -10.40 -16.03
CA GLU A 22 -0.15 -10.59 -16.17
C GLU A 22 0.49 -11.07 -14.85
N ILE A 23 -0.02 -10.58 -13.70
CA ILE A 23 0.36 -11.10 -12.38
C ILE A 23 -0.02 -12.59 -12.29
N CYS A 24 -1.21 -12.97 -12.78
CA CYS A 24 -1.63 -14.37 -12.81
C CYS A 24 -0.72 -15.25 -13.67
N GLU A 25 -0.39 -14.80 -14.89
CA GLU A 25 0.42 -15.56 -15.84
C GLU A 25 1.86 -15.75 -15.35
N SER A 26 2.37 -14.82 -14.56
CA SER A 26 3.71 -14.92 -13.95
C SER A 26 3.72 -15.68 -12.62
N HIS A 27 2.57 -15.97 -12.02
CA HIS A 27 2.46 -16.70 -10.77
C HIS A 27 1.95 -18.13 -11.00
N GLU A 28 2.81 -19.13 -10.82
CA GLU A 28 2.54 -20.53 -11.18
C GLU A 28 1.21 -21.06 -10.63
N ALA A 29 0.91 -20.78 -9.36
CA ALA A 29 -0.32 -21.23 -8.72
C ALA A 29 -1.59 -20.63 -9.35
N CYS A 30 -1.51 -19.43 -9.92
CA CYS A 30 -2.62 -18.81 -10.66
C CYS A 30 -2.68 -19.31 -12.09
N ALA A 31 -1.54 -19.29 -12.80
CA ALA A 31 -1.41 -19.70 -14.20
C ALA A 31 -1.84 -21.15 -14.45
N ALA A 32 -1.52 -22.07 -13.52
CA ALA A 32 -1.92 -23.47 -13.60
C ALA A 32 -3.37 -23.71 -13.11
N SER A 33 -4.03 -22.70 -12.54
CA SER A 33 -5.38 -22.82 -12.02
C SER A 33 -6.45 -22.60 -13.09
N LYS A 34 -7.67 -23.06 -12.80
CA LYS A 34 -8.85 -22.78 -13.63
C LYS A 34 -9.49 -21.40 -13.36
N TYR A 35 -8.96 -20.64 -12.41
CA TYR A 35 -9.62 -19.43 -11.89
C TYR A 35 -9.18 -18.17 -12.65
N GLY A 36 -7.88 -18.03 -12.91
CA GLY A 36 -7.32 -16.78 -13.44
C GLY A 36 -7.39 -15.63 -12.44
N SER A 37 -7.01 -14.42 -12.88
CA SER A 37 -7.20 -13.19 -12.09
C SER A 37 -7.64 -12.03 -12.98
N TYR A 38 -8.48 -11.16 -12.43
CA TYR A 38 -9.06 -10.01 -13.10
C TYR A 38 -9.29 -8.87 -12.11
N CYS A 39 -9.40 -7.64 -12.61
CA CYS A 39 -9.74 -6.50 -11.77
C CYS A 39 -11.21 -6.58 -11.35
N LYS A 40 -11.49 -6.61 -10.05
CA LYS A 40 -12.85 -6.56 -9.52
C LYS A 40 -13.36 -5.11 -9.49
N SER A 41 -14.68 -4.93 -9.39
CA SER A 41 -15.31 -3.61 -9.31
C SER A 41 -14.91 -2.79 -8.07
N ASN A 42 -14.31 -3.40 -7.06
CA ASN A 42 -13.76 -2.73 -5.88
C ASN A 42 -12.27 -2.37 -6.03
N GLY A 43 -11.70 -2.49 -7.23
CA GLY A 43 -10.35 -2.04 -7.53
C GLY A 43 -9.22 -2.97 -7.08
N VAL A 44 -9.54 -4.23 -6.72
CA VAL A 44 -8.51 -5.22 -6.36
C VAL A 44 -8.52 -6.43 -7.29
N CYS A 45 -7.34 -7.01 -7.52
CA CYS A 45 -7.17 -8.22 -8.29
C CYS A 45 -7.82 -9.41 -7.58
N PHE A 46 -8.61 -10.19 -8.32
CA PHE A 46 -9.19 -11.41 -7.79
C PHE A 46 -8.08 -12.39 -7.33
N GLY A 47 -8.15 -12.82 -6.07
CA GLY A 47 -7.31 -13.89 -5.56
C GLY A 47 -5.88 -13.51 -5.17
N PHE A 48 -5.40 -12.30 -5.51
CA PHE A 48 -4.03 -11.90 -5.23
C PHE A 48 -3.89 -11.05 -3.97
N TYR A 49 -2.90 -11.42 -3.15
CA TYR A 49 -2.54 -10.74 -1.92
C TYR A 49 -1.03 -10.57 -1.83
N HIS A 50 -0.59 -9.47 -1.24
CA HIS A 50 0.82 -9.22 -0.95
C HIS A 50 1.29 -10.15 0.16
N LYS A 51 2.38 -10.87 -0.10
CA LYS A 51 2.98 -11.81 0.86
C LYS A 51 4.50 -11.79 0.71
N ASP A 52 5.18 -11.52 1.82
CA ASP A 52 6.63 -11.34 1.86
C ASP A 52 7.07 -10.32 0.78
N ASP A 53 8.07 -10.65 -0.04
CA ASP A 53 8.54 -9.80 -1.15
C ASP A 53 7.77 -10.03 -2.48
N GLY A 54 6.66 -10.76 -2.44
CA GLY A 54 5.90 -11.14 -3.63
C GLY A 54 4.39 -11.21 -3.43
N HIS A 55 3.78 -12.18 -4.08
CA HIS A 55 2.33 -12.38 -4.07
C HIS A 55 2.01 -13.84 -3.77
N CYS A 56 0.82 -14.06 -3.24
CA CYS A 56 0.20 -15.37 -3.20
C CYS A 56 -1.18 -15.31 -3.84
N PHE A 57 -1.69 -16.48 -4.27
CA PHE A 57 -2.93 -16.61 -5.00
C PHE A 57 -3.91 -17.56 -4.31
N GLN A 58 -5.01 -17.02 -3.80
CA GLN A 58 -6.21 -17.78 -3.51
C GLN A 58 -7.08 -17.92 -4.78
N PRO A 59 -7.65 -19.10 -5.04
CA PRO A 59 -7.84 -20.20 -4.09
C PRO A 59 -6.79 -21.32 -4.17
N ALA A 60 -5.74 -21.21 -4.99
CA ALA A 60 -4.78 -22.30 -5.18
C ALA A 60 -3.82 -22.50 -3.99
N GLU A 61 -3.57 -21.44 -3.21
CA GLU A 61 -2.61 -21.43 -2.09
C GLU A 61 -3.30 -21.16 -0.74
N GLN A 62 -4.53 -21.66 -0.56
CA GLN A 62 -5.41 -21.34 0.57
C GLN A 62 -4.78 -21.55 1.96
N GLU A 63 -3.88 -22.53 2.12
CA GLU A 63 -3.21 -22.81 3.39
C GLU A 63 -2.18 -21.74 3.81
N SER A 64 -1.66 -20.96 2.85
CA SER A 64 -0.56 -20.03 3.11
C SER A 64 -0.81 -18.61 2.59
N CYS A 65 -1.92 -18.41 1.89
CA CYS A 65 -2.38 -17.14 1.38
C CYS A 65 -3.68 -16.82 2.11
N ASP A 66 -3.63 -16.02 3.17
CA ASP A 66 -4.79 -15.71 4.02
C ASP A 66 -5.34 -14.32 3.67
N ASP A 67 -6.56 -14.28 3.13
CA ASP A 67 -7.23 -13.05 2.71
C ASP A 67 -7.76 -12.21 3.87
N ILE A 68 -7.72 -12.72 5.09
CA ILE A 68 -8.09 -11.99 6.30
C ILE A 68 -6.94 -11.10 6.78
N THR A 69 -5.71 -11.57 6.63
CA THR A 69 -4.52 -10.91 7.20
C THR A 69 -3.65 -10.22 6.15
N LEU A 70 -3.67 -10.68 4.91
CA LEU A 70 -2.83 -10.13 3.85
C LEU A 70 -3.55 -9.01 3.09
N MET A 71 -2.79 -8.01 2.68
CA MET A 71 -3.31 -6.91 1.88
C MET A 71 -3.61 -7.38 0.45
N PRO A 72 -4.77 -7.03 -0.14
CA PRO A 72 -5.08 -7.38 -1.51
C PRO A 72 -4.19 -6.60 -2.48
N VAL A 73 -3.89 -7.22 -3.64
CA VAL A 73 -3.22 -6.51 -4.73
C VAL A 73 -4.23 -5.63 -5.46
N TYR A 74 -3.92 -4.33 -5.60
CA TYR A 74 -4.78 -3.37 -6.29
C TYR A 74 -4.60 -3.40 -7.81
N CYS A 75 -5.66 -3.08 -8.54
CA CYS A 75 -5.59 -2.95 -9.98
C CYS A 75 -4.74 -1.74 -10.38
N PRO A 76 -3.90 -1.82 -11.43
CA PRO A 76 -3.05 -0.71 -11.86
C PRO A 76 -3.81 0.57 -12.24
N GLU A 77 -5.02 0.38 -12.74
CA GLU A 77 -5.93 1.43 -13.19
C GLU A 77 -6.76 2.05 -12.06
N HIS A 78 -6.66 1.51 -10.84
CA HIS A 78 -7.26 2.10 -9.66
C HIS A 78 -6.17 2.75 -8.82
N GLU A 79 -6.35 4.02 -8.48
CA GLU A 79 -5.55 4.63 -7.42
C GLU A 79 -5.77 3.79 -6.15
N VAL A 80 -4.68 3.26 -5.57
CA VAL A 80 -4.74 2.67 -4.23
C VAL A 80 -5.34 3.76 -3.34
N PRO A 81 -6.49 3.53 -2.69
CA PRO A 81 -7.06 4.55 -1.82
C PRO A 81 -6.01 4.90 -0.77
N GLU A 82 -5.57 6.15 -0.76
CA GLU A 82 -4.68 6.64 0.30
C GLU A 82 -5.36 6.32 1.64
N PRO A 83 -4.67 5.63 2.57
CA PRO A 83 -5.29 5.18 3.80
C PRO A 83 -5.81 6.39 4.57
N THR A 84 -7.06 6.32 5.02
CA THR A 84 -7.62 7.40 5.82
C THR A 84 -6.89 7.47 7.16
N CYS A 85 -6.93 8.62 7.85
CA CYS A 85 -6.39 8.71 9.21
C CYS A 85 -6.98 7.66 10.16
N GLN A 86 -8.23 7.24 9.93
CA GLN A 86 -8.87 6.21 10.73
C GLN A 86 -8.32 4.81 10.42
N ASP A 87 -7.99 4.52 9.15
CA ASP A 87 -7.35 3.25 8.76
C ASP A 87 -5.98 3.15 9.45
N VAL A 88 -5.17 4.21 9.34
CA VAL A 88 -3.86 4.28 10.03
C VAL A 88 -4.01 4.19 11.55
N CYS A 89 -5.06 4.77 12.13
CA CYS A 89 -5.34 4.64 13.57
C CYS A 89 -5.68 3.21 13.97
N ASN A 90 -6.39 2.46 13.14
CA ASN A 90 -6.77 1.08 13.42
C ASN A 90 -5.54 0.16 13.45
N ASP A 91 -4.49 0.48 12.71
CA ASP A 91 -3.22 -0.26 12.72
C ASP A 91 -2.33 0.06 13.93
N LEU A 92 -2.66 1.12 14.68
CA LEU A 92 -1.93 1.54 15.86
C LEU A 92 -2.73 1.18 17.12
N ASP A 93 -2.31 0.15 17.87
CA ASP A 93 -2.99 -0.30 19.10
C ASP A 93 -3.32 0.86 20.05
N GLN A 94 -2.34 1.76 20.26
CA GLN A 94 -2.47 2.93 21.12
C GLN A 94 -3.51 3.96 20.63
N CYS A 95 -3.86 3.94 19.34
CA CYS A 95 -4.90 4.78 18.73
C CYS A 95 -6.23 4.04 18.69
N ARG A 96 -6.25 2.81 18.15
CA ARG A 96 -7.42 1.92 18.06
C ARG A 96 -8.10 1.72 19.41
N MET A 97 -7.32 1.53 20.48
CA MET A 97 -7.84 1.33 21.84
C MET A 97 -8.10 2.65 22.58
N SER A 98 -7.78 3.80 21.99
CA SER A 98 -8.01 5.09 22.61
C SER A 98 -9.48 5.52 22.47
N LYS A 99 -9.93 6.37 23.39
CA LYS A 99 -11.24 7.05 23.26
C LYS A 99 -11.26 8.17 22.21
N TRP A 100 -10.14 8.42 21.54
CA TRP A 100 -9.95 9.61 20.70
C TRP A 100 -10.11 9.30 19.21
N GLY A 101 -9.56 8.17 18.74
CA GLY A 101 -9.46 7.86 17.30
C GLY A 101 -8.58 8.86 16.54
N SER A 102 -8.62 8.82 15.21
CA SER A 102 -7.94 9.81 14.37
C SER A 102 -8.81 10.21 13.18
N TYR A 103 -8.64 11.44 12.73
CA TYR A 103 -9.35 12.03 11.61
C TYR A 103 -8.46 13.07 10.91
N CYS A 104 -8.74 13.35 9.64
CA CYS A 104 -8.02 14.37 8.88
C CYS A 104 -8.43 15.77 9.35
N LYS A 105 -7.47 16.56 9.85
CA LYS A 105 -7.68 17.95 10.25
C LYS A 105 -7.67 18.83 9.00
N THR A 106 -8.78 18.83 8.28
CA THR A 106 -8.97 19.54 7.00
C THR A 106 -8.84 21.06 7.11
N TRP A 107 -8.82 21.60 8.33
CA TRP A 107 -8.60 23.01 8.65
C TRP A 107 -7.13 23.39 8.85
N GLN A 108 -6.17 22.46 8.70
CA GLN A 108 -4.74 22.76 8.69
C GLN A 108 -4.19 22.69 7.25
N ASP A 109 -3.11 23.43 6.99
CA ASP A 109 -2.36 23.41 5.73
C ASP A 109 -0.85 23.28 6.02
N PRO A 110 -0.21 22.14 5.67
CA PRO A 110 -0.82 20.93 5.10
C PRO A 110 -1.82 20.26 6.05
N LYS A 111 -2.77 19.51 5.49
CA LYS A 111 -3.75 18.74 6.29
C LYS A 111 -3.02 17.57 6.96
N VAL A 112 -3.39 17.28 8.20
CA VAL A 112 -2.71 16.27 9.01
C VAL A 112 -3.71 15.41 9.76
N CYS A 113 -3.34 14.15 10.00
CA CYS A 113 -4.10 13.25 10.85
C CYS A 113 -3.96 13.65 12.32
N PHE A 114 -5.09 13.75 13.02
CA PHE A 114 -5.09 14.04 14.45
C PHE A 114 -4.29 12.98 15.23
N GLY A 115 -3.26 13.42 15.95
CA GLY A 115 -2.52 12.60 16.92
C GLY A 115 -1.55 11.59 16.31
N ILE A 116 -1.53 11.37 15.00
CA ILE A 116 -0.61 10.43 14.34
C ILE A 116 0.68 11.16 13.99
N ILE A 117 1.80 10.64 14.50
CA ILE A 117 3.14 11.22 14.31
C ILE A 117 4.02 10.19 13.63
N LYS A 118 4.79 10.64 12.63
CA LYS A 118 5.85 9.89 11.99
C LYS A 118 7.17 10.14 12.71
N LYS A 119 7.73 9.10 13.32
CA LYS A 119 9.02 9.14 14.00
C LYS A 119 10.17 9.21 12.99
N THR A 120 11.36 9.49 13.50
CA THR A 120 12.60 9.56 12.71
C THR A 120 12.99 8.23 12.06
N ASP A 121 12.60 7.10 12.66
CA ASP A 121 12.80 5.76 12.10
C ASP A 121 11.74 5.35 11.07
N GLY A 122 10.78 6.23 10.78
CA GLY A 122 9.68 6.00 9.84
C GLY A 122 8.46 5.32 10.45
N SER A 123 8.54 4.81 11.68
CA SER A 123 7.38 4.23 12.37
C SER A 123 6.36 5.30 12.77
N LEU A 124 5.11 4.88 12.96
CA LEU A 124 4.03 5.75 13.39
C LEU A 124 3.71 5.54 14.88
N CYS A 125 3.30 6.61 15.56
CA CYS A 125 2.80 6.56 16.92
C CYS A 125 1.60 7.50 17.13
N PHE A 126 0.93 7.37 18.29
CA PHE A 126 -0.24 8.18 18.63
C PHE A 126 0.01 9.06 19.87
N ALA A 127 0.22 10.34 19.65
CA ALA A 127 0.61 11.31 20.69
C ALA A 127 -0.38 11.43 21.86
N PRO A 128 -1.72 11.30 21.70
CA PRO A 128 -2.64 11.41 22.83
C PRO A 128 -2.50 10.33 23.91
N THR A 129 -1.85 9.20 23.61
CA THR A 129 -1.67 8.08 24.55
C THR A 129 -0.19 7.73 24.79
N ASP A 130 0.72 8.26 23.98
CA ASP A 130 2.17 8.05 24.11
C ASP A 130 2.92 9.39 24.28
N LYS A 131 3.46 9.61 25.48
CA LYS A 131 4.22 10.82 25.84
C LYS A 131 5.58 10.94 25.14
N HIS A 132 6.08 9.87 24.52
CA HIS A 132 7.34 9.83 23.77
C HIS A 132 7.09 9.77 22.26
N CYS A 133 5.86 9.99 21.84
CA CYS A 133 5.50 10.05 20.44
C CYS A 133 5.86 11.42 19.85
N GLU A 134 7.12 11.55 19.45
CA GLU A 134 7.72 12.77 18.91
C GLU A 134 8.20 12.54 17.46
N GLY A 135 8.08 13.58 16.64
CA GLY A 135 8.39 13.52 15.21
C GLY A 135 7.53 14.49 14.40
N GLU A 136 7.34 14.18 13.12
CA GLU A 136 6.59 15.03 12.19
C GLU A 136 5.12 14.59 12.10
N PRO A 137 4.17 15.52 11.86
CA PRO A 137 2.78 15.17 11.63
C PRO A 137 2.61 14.20 10.44
N TYR A 138 1.72 13.21 10.57
CA TYR A 138 1.33 12.37 9.44
C TYR A 138 0.27 13.08 8.59
N TYR A 139 0.48 13.16 7.27
CA TYR A 139 -0.37 13.93 6.37
C TYR A 139 -1.62 13.17 5.91
N CYS A 140 -2.62 13.96 5.57
CA CYS A 140 -3.78 13.64 4.75
C CYS A 140 -3.97 14.81 3.76
#